data_AF-A0A293LTB7-F1
#
_entry.id   AF-A0A293LTB7-F1
#
_cell.length_a   1.000
_cell.length_b   1.000
_cell.length_c   1.000
_cell.angle_alpha   90.00
_cell.angle_beta   90.00
_cell.angle_gamma   90.00
#
_symmetry.space_group_name_H-M   'P 1'
#
loop_
_entity.id
_entity.type
_entity.pdbx_description
1 polymer ?
#
loop_
_entity_poly.entity_id
_entity_poly.type
_entity_poly.pdbx_seq_one_letter_code
_entity_poly.pdbx_strand_id
1 'polypeptide(L)'
;MKKPRRMEGRNEHTTQKCRRERLSRCSRCKVAYFCDRNCQVAAWPDHKVECTLLKRVFPDVPSTPQRQFAKILIKLKEKDPREITEDVLGQKRSFHDLVSNMEHVRNDAQCMGEFKLGLFLVKAFFGAGWSPSEAKGLEIFSKMIVNSYGIYDEENCIVGKGLYIGPSIFNHSCAPNALFVFDGRKLILRAIQDIACDALDDIRVCYIDLLELQKERAANLQKRFFFNCNCSRCTADKAAEYLTEKSPALTAQARVLFDRFNELGTLSQADIEHFYESAERFLETHALPETDIARVKVRRLAANCAIFCQKFDAALTHLFAMEDTYRKCYGPFHPEYVLLLSCIARVLHQVVRLEESLKYYKQVADVAAVSHGRQHPLSRETAKCILCCTLEIEATKRARRVP
;
A
#
# COMPACT_ATOMS: atom_id res chain seq x y z
N MET A 1 2.46 40.52 -9.18
CA MET A 1 3.38 39.39 -8.91
C MET A 1 2.72 38.40 -7.95
N LYS A 2 2.31 37.23 -8.45
CA LYS A 2 1.60 36.20 -7.66
C LYS A 2 2.63 35.36 -6.90
N LYS A 3 2.56 35.36 -5.57
CA LYS A 3 3.35 34.46 -4.70
C LYS A 3 2.95 32.99 -4.94
N PRO A 4 3.90 32.04 -5.02
CA PRO A 4 3.59 30.62 -5.15
C PRO A 4 3.02 30.09 -3.83
N ARG A 5 1.95 29.29 -3.93
CA ARG A 5 1.31 28.62 -2.77
C ARG A 5 2.06 27.33 -2.44
N ARG A 6 2.54 27.21 -1.21
CA ARG A 6 2.93 25.93 -0.58
C ARG A 6 1.71 24.99 -0.59
N MET A 7 1.89 23.78 -1.12
CA MET A 7 1.06 22.63 -0.79
C MET A 7 1.95 21.64 -0.04
N GLU A 8 1.50 21.21 1.13
CA GLU A 8 2.17 20.26 2.00
C GLU A 8 1.91 18.81 1.55
N GLY A 9 2.96 18.00 1.58
CA GLY A 9 2.93 16.56 1.85
C GLY A 9 2.17 15.66 0.88
N ARG A 10 2.83 15.26 -0.22
CA ARG A 10 2.59 13.95 -0.84
C ARG A 10 3.94 13.28 -1.08
N ASN A 11 4.02 11.99 -0.72
CA ASN A 11 5.13 11.12 -1.10
C ASN A 11 5.11 10.99 -2.63
N GLU A 12 5.99 11.73 -3.31
CA GLU A 12 6.16 11.73 -4.77
C GLU A 12 7.26 10.75 -5.21
N HIS A 13 7.41 9.61 -4.53
CA HIS A 13 8.58 8.73 -4.69
C HIS A 13 8.39 7.48 -5.55
N THR A 14 7.30 7.39 -6.33
CA THR A 14 7.12 6.34 -7.34
C THR A 14 6.71 6.97 -8.67
N THR A 15 7.65 6.92 -9.61
CA THR A 15 7.50 7.18 -11.05
C THR A 15 6.42 8.18 -11.49
N GLN A 16 6.89 9.40 -11.72
CA GLN A 16 6.27 10.49 -12.48
C GLN A 16 5.39 10.06 -13.67
N LYS A 17 4.07 9.96 -13.46
CA LYS A 17 2.98 10.55 -14.28
C LYS A 17 1.59 10.20 -13.71
N CYS A 18 1.36 10.45 -12.42
CA CYS A 18 0.00 10.70 -11.95
C CYS A 18 -0.57 11.83 -12.82
N ARG A 19 -1.62 11.56 -13.62
CA ARG A 19 -2.37 12.64 -14.29
C ARG A 19 -2.73 13.63 -13.19
N ARG A 20 -2.13 14.83 -13.23
CA ARG A 20 -2.50 15.95 -12.36
C ARG A 20 -3.90 16.42 -12.76
N GLU A 21 -4.90 15.64 -12.43
CA GLU A 21 -6.27 16.13 -12.43
C GLU A 21 -6.32 17.28 -11.43
N ARG A 22 -6.74 18.46 -11.89
CA ARG A 22 -6.89 19.63 -11.03
C ARG A 22 -8.00 19.33 -10.03
N LEU A 23 -7.61 18.91 -8.83
CA LEU A 23 -8.56 18.65 -7.76
C LEU A 23 -9.22 19.96 -7.31
N SER A 24 -10.53 19.90 -7.11
CA SER A 24 -11.35 20.97 -6.57
C SER A 24 -11.35 20.91 -5.04
N ARG A 25 -10.86 21.97 -4.41
CA ARG A 25 -10.79 22.09 -2.95
C ARG A 25 -12.14 22.51 -2.37
N CYS A 26 -12.58 21.85 -1.29
CA CYS A 26 -13.78 22.24 -0.54
C CYS A 26 -13.67 23.72 -0.11
N SER A 27 -14.63 24.53 -0.54
CA SER A 27 -14.62 25.97 -0.26
C SER A 27 -14.84 26.30 1.22
N ARG A 28 -15.41 25.39 2.01
CA ARG A 28 -15.71 25.59 3.44
C ARG A 28 -14.54 25.26 4.36
N CYS A 29 -14.07 24.01 4.36
CA CYS A 29 -13.00 23.60 5.26
C CYS A 29 -11.59 23.87 4.73
N LYS A 30 -11.42 24.04 3.41
CA LYS A 30 -10.11 24.16 2.73
C LYS A 30 -9.18 22.94 2.88
N VAL A 31 -9.65 21.83 3.45
CA VAL A 31 -8.88 20.61 3.67
C VAL A 31 -9.20 19.51 2.64
N ALA A 32 -10.48 19.23 2.40
CA ALA A 32 -10.88 18.16 1.48
C ALA A 32 -10.73 18.58 0.00
N TYR A 33 -10.35 17.63 -0.84
CA TYR A 33 -10.20 17.78 -2.29
C TYR A 33 -11.03 16.72 -3.00
N PHE A 34 -11.56 17.07 -4.17
CA PHE A 34 -12.40 16.21 -4.99
C PHE A 34 -11.97 16.31 -6.45
N CYS A 35 -12.09 15.23 -7.23
CA CYS A 35 -11.78 15.27 -8.66
C CYS A 35 -12.67 16.30 -9.37
N ASP A 36 -13.97 16.26 -9.08
CA ASP A 36 -14.97 17.15 -9.64
C ASP A 36 -16.17 17.37 -8.68
N ARG A 37 -17.21 18.04 -9.19
CA ARG A 37 -18.46 18.29 -8.47
C ARG A 37 -19.22 16.99 -8.14
N ASN A 38 -19.14 15.95 -8.97
CA ASN A 38 -19.82 14.68 -8.74
C ASN A 38 -19.22 13.98 -7.52
N CYS A 39 -17.89 13.89 -7.44
CA CYS A 39 -17.19 13.38 -6.27
C CYS A 39 -17.51 14.19 -5.00
N GLN A 40 -17.58 15.52 -5.10
CA GLN A 40 -17.93 16.37 -3.96
C GLN A 40 -19.35 16.09 -3.44
N VAL A 41 -20.33 15.97 -4.33
CA VAL A 41 -21.73 15.68 -3.98
C VAL A 41 -21.84 14.29 -3.35
N ALA A 42 -21.20 13.28 -3.97
CA ALA A 42 -21.22 11.91 -3.46
C ALA A 42 -20.59 11.77 -2.07
N ALA A 43 -19.55 12.55 -1.76
CA ALA A 43 -18.89 12.56 -0.45
C ALA A 43 -19.65 13.38 0.61
N TRP A 44 -20.59 14.24 0.22
CA TRP A 44 -21.21 15.22 1.11
C TRP A 44 -21.95 14.63 2.34
N PRO A 45 -22.68 13.50 2.26
CA PRO A 45 -23.33 12.92 3.43
C PRO A 45 -22.39 12.70 4.62
N ASP A 46 -21.18 12.21 4.34
CA ASP A 46 -20.15 11.96 5.35
C ASP A 46 -19.30 13.20 5.62
N HIS A 47 -18.96 13.93 4.55
CA HIS A 47 -18.11 15.11 4.64
C HIS A 47 -18.80 16.29 5.34
N LYS A 48 -20.13 16.43 5.29
CA LYS A 48 -20.84 17.58 5.89
C LYS A 48 -20.51 17.76 7.37
N VAL A 49 -20.53 16.66 8.12
CA VAL A 49 -20.22 16.65 9.55
C VAL A 49 -18.73 16.93 9.76
N GLU A 50 -17.86 16.16 9.11
CA GLU A 50 -16.39 16.30 9.18
C GLU A 50 -15.91 17.70 8.75
N CYS A 51 -16.55 18.32 7.76
CA CYS A 51 -16.20 19.63 7.22
C CYS A 51 -16.28 20.73 8.29
N THR A 52 -17.20 20.60 9.25
CA THR A 52 -17.36 21.58 10.33
C THR A 52 -16.19 21.47 11.31
N LEU A 53 -15.79 20.25 11.66
CA LEU A 53 -14.55 19.99 12.42
C LEU A 53 -13.34 20.55 11.69
N LEU A 54 -13.13 20.14 10.43
CA LEU A 54 -11.94 20.50 9.66
C LEU A 54 -11.81 22.02 9.49
N LYS A 55 -12.93 22.74 9.35
CA LYS A 55 -12.93 24.21 9.29
C LYS A 55 -12.45 24.85 10.59
N ARG A 56 -12.78 24.27 11.76
CA ARG A 56 -12.43 24.81 13.08
C ARG A 56 -10.97 24.58 13.44
N VAL A 57 -10.44 23.42 13.03
CA VAL A 57 -9.07 23.00 13.38
C VAL A 57 -8.02 23.42 12.37
N PHE A 58 -8.40 23.83 11.15
CA PHE A 58 -7.45 24.30 10.14
C PHE A 58 -6.62 25.50 10.66
N PRO A 59 -5.28 25.49 10.51
CA PRO A 59 -4.46 24.58 9.70
C PRO A 59 -4.07 23.25 10.37
N ASP A 60 -4.31 23.07 11.67
CA ASP A 60 -3.94 21.89 12.46
C ASP A 60 -4.89 20.71 12.21
N VAL A 61 -4.76 20.10 11.04
CA VAL A 61 -5.63 18.99 10.61
C VAL A 61 -5.33 17.71 11.42
N PRO A 62 -6.35 17.08 12.04
CA PRO A 62 -6.19 15.82 12.74
C PRO A 62 -5.60 14.71 11.87
N SER A 63 -4.85 13.80 12.49
CA SER A 63 -4.19 12.69 11.81
C SER A 63 -5.20 11.71 11.18
N THR A 64 -4.73 10.87 10.25
CA THR A 64 -5.58 9.89 9.56
C THR A 64 -6.35 8.97 10.52
N PRO A 65 -5.75 8.36 11.56
CA PRO A 65 -6.48 7.55 12.54
C PRO A 65 -7.58 8.33 13.28
N GLN A 66 -7.30 9.58 13.68
CA GLN A 66 -8.27 10.43 14.39
C GLN A 66 -9.48 10.75 13.50
N ARG A 67 -9.22 11.09 12.23
CA ARG A 67 -10.28 11.38 11.25
C ARG A 67 -11.09 10.13 10.92
N GLN A 68 -10.45 8.96 10.83
CA GLN A 68 -11.13 7.70 10.62
C GLN A 68 -12.04 7.35 11.80
N PHE A 69 -11.55 7.50 13.04
CA PHE A 69 -12.34 7.27 14.24
C PHE A 69 -13.59 8.18 14.27
N ALA A 70 -13.40 9.47 14.01
CA ALA A 70 -14.52 10.42 13.89
C ALA A 70 -15.54 10.01 12.81
N LYS A 71 -15.09 9.58 11.62
CA LYS A 71 -15.98 9.10 10.55
C LYS A 71 -16.78 7.86 10.95
N ILE A 72 -16.15 6.92 11.67
CA ILE A 72 -16.83 5.72 12.17
C ILE A 72 -17.91 6.12 13.18
N LEU A 73 -17.62 7.03 14.12
CA LEU A 73 -18.63 7.55 15.05
C LEU A 73 -19.78 8.25 14.31
N ILE A 74 -19.48 8.99 13.23
CA ILE A 74 -20.51 9.61 12.38
C ILE A 74 -21.42 8.56 11.73
N LYS A 75 -20.84 7.47 11.22
CA LYS A 75 -21.60 6.38 10.59
C LYS A 75 -22.45 5.60 11.59
N LEU A 76 -21.97 5.44 12.82
CA LEU A 76 -22.63 4.70 13.90
C LEU A 76 -23.64 5.53 14.71
N LYS A 77 -23.66 6.85 14.55
CA LYS A 77 -24.52 7.72 15.35
C LYS A 77 -25.97 7.29 15.25
N GLU A 78 -26.58 7.03 16.41
CA GLU A 78 -27.99 6.64 16.57
C GLU A 78 -28.38 5.35 15.82
N LYS A 79 -27.41 4.50 15.48
CA LYS A 79 -27.64 3.20 14.83
C LYS A 79 -27.14 2.07 15.70
N ASP A 80 -27.82 0.92 15.67
CA ASP A 80 -27.26 -0.31 16.22
C ASP A 80 -26.10 -0.77 15.31
N PRO A 81 -24.88 -1.00 15.85
CA PRO A 81 -23.77 -1.56 15.07
C PRO A 81 -24.10 -2.87 14.34
N ARG A 82 -25.11 -3.63 14.79
CA ARG A 82 -25.59 -4.86 14.12
C ARG A 82 -26.33 -4.59 12.80
N GLU A 83 -26.84 -3.39 12.60
CA GLU A 83 -27.56 -3.00 11.38
C GLU A 83 -26.60 -2.57 10.27
N ILE A 84 -25.39 -2.12 10.63
CA ILE A 84 -24.37 -1.73 9.67
C ILE A 84 -23.66 -2.99 9.19
N THR A 85 -24.08 -3.47 8.02
CA THR A 85 -23.67 -4.77 7.49
C THR A 85 -23.14 -4.70 6.06
N GLU A 86 -22.28 -5.64 5.74
CA GLU A 86 -21.80 -5.94 4.40
C GLU A 86 -21.98 -7.44 4.14
N ASP A 87 -22.24 -7.82 2.89
CA ASP A 87 -22.22 -9.21 2.46
C ASP A 87 -20.88 -9.51 1.78
N VAL A 88 -20.32 -10.68 2.09
CA VAL A 88 -19.18 -11.22 1.37
C VAL A 88 -19.42 -12.69 1.09
N LEU A 89 -19.51 -13.05 -0.20
CA LEU A 89 -19.71 -14.43 -0.63
C LEU A 89 -20.92 -15.10 0.05
N GLY A 90 -22.02 -14.36 0.23
CA GLY A 90 -23.26 -14.85 0.85
C GLY A 90 -23.22 -14.90 2.38
N GLN A 91 -22.15 -14.42 3.00
CA GLN A 91 -22.05 -14.28 4.45
C GLN A 91 -22.23 -12.82 4.85
N LYS A 92 -23.31 -12.55 5.57
CA LYS A 92 -23.60 -11.24 6.14
C LYS A 92 -22.75 -11.03 7.40
N ARG A 93 -22.02 -9.91 7.42
CA ARG A 93 -21.21 -9.50 8.57
C ARG A 93 -21.56 -8.08 8.97
N SER A 94 -21.58 -7.78 10.27
CA SER A 94 -21.91 -6.48 10.82
C SER A 94 -20.70 -5.81 11.48
N PHE A 95 -20.80 -4.50 11.76
CA PHE A 95 -19.79 -3.81 12.57
C PHE A 95 -19.66 -4.43 13.96
N HIS A 96 -20.73 -5.02 14.49
CA HIS A 96 -20.69 -5.73 15.77
C HIS A 96 -19.72 -6.92 15.73
N ASP A 97 -19.62 -7.61 14.60
CA ASP A 97 -18.84 -8.85 14.43
C ASP A 97 -17.33 -8.61 14.17
N LEU A 98 -16.91 -7.35 14.06
CA LEU A 98 -15.49 -7.01 13.93
C LEU A 98 -14.72 -7.42 15.20
N VAL A 99 -13.55 -8.02 15.03
CA VAL A 99 -12.70 -8.39 16.17
C VAL A 99 -12.15 -7.11 16.80
N SER A 100 -12.34 -6.93 18.10
CA SER A 100 -11.84 -5.74 18.80
C SER A 100 -10.44 -5.94 19.37
N ASN A 101 -10.14 -7.12 19.93
CA ASN A 101 -8.94 -7.34 20.76
C ASN A 101 -8.76 -6.23 21.81
N MET A 102 -9.88 -5.79 22.40
CA MET A 102 -9.94 -4.60 23.26
C MET A 102 -8.97 -4.68 24.45
N GLU A 103 -8.77 -5.86 25.05
CA GLU A 103 -7.85 -6.03 26.17
C GLU A 103 -6.40 -5.73 25.77
N HIS A 104 -5.96 -6.21 24.61
CA HIS A 104 -4.63 -5.89 24.08
C HIS A 104 -4.48 -4.39 23.81
N VAL A 105 -5.49 -3.78 23.17
CA VAL A 105 -5.50 -2.33 22.90
C VAL A 105 -5.48 -1.51 24.19
N ARG A 106 -6.19 -1.96 25.24
CA ARG A 106 -6.22 -1.30 26.55
C ARG A 106 -4.86 -1.31 27.24
N ASN A 107 -4.11 -2.40 27.09
CA ASN A 107 -2.80 -2.59 27.72
C ASN A 107 -1.65 -1.97 26.90
N ASP A 108 -1.90 -1.55 25.65
CA ASP A 108 -0.94 -0.85 24.82
C ASP A 108 -1.00 0.67 25.04
N ALA A 109 0.08 1.22 25.61
CA ALA A 109 0.16 2.64 25.98
C ALA A 109 0.05 3.59 24.77
N GLN A 110 0.59 3.21 23.61
CA GLN A 110 0.53 4.01 22.40
C GLN A 110 -0.91 4.07 21.88
N CYS A 111 -1.57 2.91 21.78
CA CYS A 111 -2.95 2.81 21.34
C CYS A 111 -3.89 3.58 22.27
N MET A 112 -3.70 3.49 23.59
CA MET A 112 -4.51 4.24 24.55
C MET A 112 -4.27 5.75 24.47
N GLY A 113 -3.04 6.19 24.17
CA GLY A 113 -2.74 7.58 23.89
C GLY A 113 -3.51 8.11 22.67
N GLU A 114 -3.47 7.37 21.56
CA GLU A 114 -4.22 7.70 20.33
C GLU A 114 -5.74 7.71 20.56
N PHE A 115 -6.26 6.73 21.30
CA PHE A 115 -7.69 6.65 21.65
C PHE A 115 -8.14 7.87 22.47
N LYS A 116 -7.44 8.20 23.55
CA LYS A 116 -7.77 9.34 24.42
C LYS A 116 -7.74 10.65 23.65
N LEU A 117 -6.74 10.85 22.80
CA LEU A 117 -6.64 12.02 21.93
C LEU A 117 -7.81 12.06 20.92
N GLY A 118 -8.14 10.94 20.29
CA GLY A 118 -9.30 10.85 19.40
C GLY A 118 -10.63 11.21 20.07
N LEU A 119 -10.87 10.69 21.28
CA LEU A 119 -12.07 10.98 22.07
C LEU A 119 -12.14 12.46 22.46
N PHE A 120 -11.02 13.04 22.89
CA PHE A 120 -10.91 14.47 23.19
C PHE A 120 -11.26 15.33 21.98
N LEU A 121 -10.67 15.05 20.81
CA LEU A 121 -10.93 15.81 19.58
C LEU A 121 -12.41 15.73 19.19
N VAL A 122 -13.01 14.54 19.27
CA VAL A 122 -14.44 14.38 18.95
C VAL A 122 -15.30 15.24 19.89
N LYS A 123 -15.06 15.16 21.20
CA LYS A 123 -15.80 15.93 22.19
C LYS A 123 -15.61 17.45 22.02
N ALA A 124 -14.37 17.89 21.84
CA ALA A 124 -14.03 19.31 21.73
C ALA A 124 -14.65 19.97 20.47
N PHE A 125 -14.67 19.24 19.35
CA PHE A 125 -15.00 19.86 18.06
C PHE A 125 -16.35 19.47 17.49
N PHE A 126 -16.88 18.28 17.78
CA PHE A 126 -18.25 17.90 17.42
C PHE A 126 -19.24 18.16 18.56
N GLY A 127 -18.76 18.27 19.80
CA GLY A 127 -19.57 18.47 21.00
C GLY A 127 -19.85 17.17 21.76
N ALA A 128 -20.30 17.30 23.01
CA ALA A 128 -20.47 16.17 23.92
C ALA A 128 -21.43 15.08 23.40
N GLY A 129 -22.47 15.45 22.64
CA GLY A 129 -23.44 14.50 22.06
C GLY A 129 -22.88 13.58 20.96
N TRP A 130 -21.65 13.80 20.49
CA TRP A 130 -20.95 12.90 19.57
C TRP A 130 -19.93 12.00 20.26
N SER A 131 -19.63 12.28 21.53
CA SER A 131 -18.67 11.48 22.30
C SER A 131 -19.38 10.27 22.89
N PRO A 132 -19.00 9.03 22.54
CA PRO A 132 -19.51 7.85 23.23
C PRO A 132 -19.00 7.79 24.67
N SER A 133 -19.55 6.87 25.47
CA SER A 133 -18.92 6.46 26.73
C SER A 133 -17.52 5.90 26.45
N GLU A 134 -16.62 6.00 27.42
CA GLU A 134 -15.23 5.55 27.23
C GLU A 134 -15.15 4.07 26.84
N ALA A 135 -15.92 3.20 27.50
CA ALA A 135 -15.96 1.78 27.17
C ALA A 135 -16.44 1.52 25.73
N LYS A 136 -17.49 2.22 25.29
CA LYS A 136 -18.02 2.06 23.92
C LYS A 136 -17.07 2.66 22.88
N GLY A 137 -16.49 3.81 23.18
CA GLY A 137 -15.48 4.45 22.35
C GLY A 137 -14.25 3.56 22.17
N LEU A 138 -13.78 2.92 23.25
CA LEU A 138 -12.65 2.01 23.19
C LEU A 138 -12.99 0.79 22.33
N GLU A 139 -14.17 0.19 22.46
CA GLU A 139 -14.60 -0.93 21.61
C GLU A 139 -14.53 -0.57 20.12
N ILE A 140 -15.09 0.59 19.75
CA ILE A 140 -15.12 1.09 18.38
C ILE A 140 -13.70 1.37 17.87
N PHE A 141 -12.87 2.01 18.69
CA PHE A 141 -11.48 2.31 18.36
C PHE A 141 -10.66 1.03 18.16
N SER A 142 -10.80 0.05 19.05
CA SER A 142 -10.11 -1.23 18.95
C SER A 142 -10.51 -1.98 17.67
N LYS A 143 -11.80 -2.02 17.33
CA LYS A 143 -12.29 -2.56 16.04
C LYS A 143 -11.69 -1.82 14.84
N MET A 144 -11.58 -0.50 14.90
CA MET A 144 -10.95 0.30 13.84
C MET A 144 -9.48 -0.10 13.65
N ILE A 145 -8.68 -0.20 14.72
CA ILE A 145 -7.24 -0.47 14.60
C ILE A 145 -6.98 -1.86 14.02
N VAL A 146 -7.74 -2.87 14.45
CA VAL A 146 -7.52 -4.27 14.04
C VAL A 146 -8.00 -4.57 12.62
N ASN A 147 -9.08 -3.92 12.17
CA ASN A 147 -9.78 -4.29 10.92
C ASN A 147 -9.63 -3.26 9.79
N SER A 148 -8.81 -2.22 9.96
CA SER A 148 -8.63 -1.20 8.91
C SER A 148 -7.64 -1.65 7.82
N TYR A 149 -8.02 -1.35 6.59
CA TYR A 149 -7.23 -1.59 5.39
C TYR A 149 -6.56 -0.31 4.90
N GLY A 150 -5.31 -0.42 4.46
CA GLY A 150 -4.72 0.58 3.56
C GLY A 150 -5.42 0.48 2.21
N ILE A 151 -5.83 1.63 1.65
CA ILE A 151 -6.37 1.73 0.30
C ILE A 151 -5.20 2.11 -0.60
N TYR A 152 -4.97 1.31 -1.63
CA TYR A 152 -3.84 1.44 -2.54
C TYR A 152 -4.29 1.98 -3.91
N ASP A 153 -3.43 2.76 -4.55
CA ASP A 153 -3.59 3.14 -5.96
C ASP A 153 -2.97 2.08 -6.90
N GLU A 154 -2.96 2.38 -8.21
CA GLU A 154 -2.42 1.49 -9.24
C GLU A 154 -0.89 1.26 -9.11
N GLU A 155 -0.18 2.17 -8.45
CA GLU A 155 1.23 2.07 -8.10
C GLU A 155 1.47 1.41 -6.73
N ASN A 156 0.44 0.78 -6.16
CA ASN A 156 0.42 0.16 -4.83
C ASN A 156 0.92 1.09 -3.70
N CYS A 157 0.67 2.39 -3.84
CA CYS A 157 0.94 3.39 -2.82
C CYS A 157 -0.31 3.60 -1.95
N ILE A 158 -0.12 3.72 -0.62
CA ILE A 158 -1.24 3.94 0.30
C ILE A 158 -1.75 5.37 0.13
N VAL A 159 -2.96 5.50 -0.41
CA VAL A 159 -3.65 6.79 -0.60
C VAL A 159 -4.72 7.06 0.45
N GLY A 160 -5.07 6.07 1.27
CA GLY A 160 -6.05 6.23 2.34
C GLY A 160 -6.14 5.03 3.28
N LYS A 161 -7.05 5.13 4.26
CA LYS A 161 -7.46 4.03 5.12
C LYS A 161 -8.97 3.85 5.07
N GLY A 162 -9.42 2.60 5.05
CA GLY A 162 -10.84 2.24 5.02
C GLY A 162 -11.13 1.09 5.98
N LEU A 163 -12.36 1.04 6.48
CA LEU A 163 -12.89 -0.09 7.23
C LEU A 163 -13.90 -0.80 6.31
N TYR A 164 -13.62 -2.05 5.97
CA TYR A 164 -14.45 -2.89 5.12
C TYR A 164 -14.95 -4.06 5.97
N ILE A 165 -16.24 -4.08 6.27
CA ILE A 165 -16.82 -5.01 7.25
C ILE A 165 -16.81 -6.43 6.72
N GLY A 166 -17.25 -6.65 5.48
CA GLY A 166 -17.32 -7.99 4.87
C GLY A 166 -15.95 -8.65 4.80
N PRO A 167 -14.96 -8.04 4.10
CA PRO A 167 -13.62 -8.59 3.94
C PRO A 167 -12.86 -8.89 5.25
N SER A 168 -13.29 -8.35 6.39
CA SER A 168 -12.66 -8.61 7.70
C SER A 168 -12.82 -10.06 8.18
N ILE A 169 -13.61 -10.89 7.46
CA ILE A 169 -13.78 -12.32 7.76
C ILE A 169 -12.56 -13.17 7.35
N PHE A 170 -11.78 -12.73 6.37
CA PHE A 170 -10.73 -13.55 5.78
C PHE A 170 -9.48 -13.55 6.63
N ASN A 171 -9.05 -14.73 7.06
CA ASN A 171 -7.89 -14.91 7.93
C ASN A 171 -6.56 -14.82 7.18
N HIS A 172 -5.51 -14.57 7.96
CA HIS A 172 -4.15 -14.40 7.47
C HIS A 172 -3.46 -15.72 7.07
N SER A 173 -2.63 -15.67 6.02
CA SER A 173 -1.53 -16.62 5.78
C SER A 173 -0.33 -15.90 5.16
N CYS A 174 0.90 -16.29 5.54
CA CYS A 174 2.12 -15.86 4.84
C CYS A 174 2.35 -16.61 3.52
N ALA A 175 1.52 -17.62 3.23
CA ALA A 175 1.38 -18.29 1.94
C ALA A 175 -0.10 -18.18 1.52
N PRO A 176 -0.55 -16.99 1.07
CA PRO A 176 -1.96 -16.76 0.75
C PRO A 176 -2.36 -17.43 -0.57
N ASN A 177 -3.64 -17.75 -0.69
CA ASN A 177 -4.27 -18.25 -1.94
C ASN A 177 -5.23 -17.22 -2.55
N ALA A 178 -5.49 -16.11 -1.86
CA ALA A 178 -6.21 -14.96 -2.37
C ALA A 178 -5.56 -13.65 -1.92
N LEU A 179 -5.88 -12.56 -2.62
CA LEU A 179 -5.40 -11.22 -2.27
C LEU A 179 -6.46 -10.15 -2.53
N PHE A 180 -6.20 -8.97 -1.98
CA PHE A 180 -6.99 -7.78 -2.25
C PHE A 180 -6.27 -6.84 -3.20
N VAL A 181 -7.03 -6.26 -4.14
CA VAL A 181 -6.64 -5.08 -4.92
C VAL A 181 -7.72 -4.02 -4.79
N PHE A 182 -7.40 -2.78 -5.16
CA PHE A 182 -8.32 -1.64 -5.07
C PHE A 182 -8.56 -1.01 -6.44
N ASP A 183 -9.84 -0.81 -6.78
CA ASP A 183 -10.28 0.08 -7.84
C ASP A 183 -10.91 1.32 -7.18
N GLY A 184 -10.10 2.35 -7.01
CA GLY A 184 -10.42 3.50 -6.16
C GLY A 184 -10.72 3.08 -4.71
N ARG A 185 -11.97 3.25 -4.26
CA ARG A 185 -12.41 2.84 -2.91
C ARG A 185 -12.99 1.42 -2.86
N LYS A 186 -13.12 0.74 -3.99
CA LYS A 186 -13.68 -0.61 -4.06
C LYS A 186 -12.57 -1.62 -3.82
N LEU A 187 -12.69 -2.38 -2.73
CA LEU A 187 -11.83 -3.52 -2.44
C LEU A 187 -12.33 -4.74 -3.25
N ILE A 188 -11.43 -5.41 -3.95
CA ILE A 188 -11.72 -6.56 -4.80
C ILE A 188 -10.88 -7.75 -4.31
N LEU A 189 -11.56 -8.83 -3.91
CA LEU A 189 -10.92 -10.11 -3.59
C LEU A 189 -10.66 -10.91 -4.86
N ARG A 190 -9.46 -11.45 -5.00
CA ARG A 190 -9.02 -12.23 -6.16
C ARG A 190 -8.33 -13.50 -5.69
N ALA A 191 -8.81 -14.65 -6.16
CA ALA A 191 -8.08 -15.91 -6.02
C ALA A 191 -6.81 -15.87 -6.89
N ILE A 192 -5.70 -16.36 -6.34
CA ILE A 192 -4.40 -16.45 -7.01
C ILE A 192 -3.89 -17.90 -7.10
N GLN A 193 -4.70 -18.83 -6.63
CA GLN A 193 -4.55 -20.28 -6.73
C GLN A 193 -5.97 -20.87 -6.87
N ASP A 194 -6.06 -22.13 -7.28
CA ASP A 194 -7.33 -22.84 -7.19
C ASP A 194 -7.68 -23.05 -5.72
N ILE A 195 -8.94 -22.80 -5.38
CA ILE A 195 -9.48 -22.92 -4.02
C ILE A 195 -10.74 -23.77 -4.12
N ALA A 196 -10.80 -24.87 -3.37
CA ALA A 196 -11.99 -25.73 -3.30
C ALA A 196 -13.23 -24.94 -2.82
N CYS A 197 -13.02 -23.94 -1.95
CA CYS A 197 -14.03 -23.02 -1.44
C CYS A 197 -15.19 -23.73 -0.72
N ASP A 198 -14.89 -24.85 -0.03
CA ASP A 198 -15.87 -25.57 0.78
C ASP A 198 -16.30 -24.74 1.99
N ALA A 199 -15.37 -23.93 2.53
CA ALA A 199 -15.63 -22.93 3.55
C ALA A 199 -14.94 -21.60 3.24
N LEU A 200 -15.45 -20.49 3.79
CA LEU A 200 -14.74 -19.20 3.72
C LEU A 200 -13.38 -19.25 4.43
N ASP A 201 -13.21 -20.16 5.37
CA ASP A 201 -11.93 -20.38 6.03
C ASP A 201 -10.88 -21.01 5.09
N ASP A 202 -11.26 -21.53 3.93
CA ASP A 202 -10.28 -21.97 2.92
C ASP A 202 -9.62 -20.79 2.23
N ILE A 203 -10.20 -19.58 2.33
CA ILE A 203 -9.68 -18.36 1.71
C ILE A 203 -8.75 -17.67 2.70
N ARG A 204 -7.47 -17.54 2.30
CA ARG A 204 -6.41 -16.93 3.09
C ARG A 204 -5.77 -15.76 2.34
N VAL A 205 -5.69 -14.62 3.03
CA VAL A 205 -5.08 -13.39 2.51
C VAL A 205 -3.84 -13.00 3.31
N CYS A 206 -3.00 -12.11 2.79
CA CYS A 206 -1.87 -11.59 3.56
C CYS A 206 -2.20 -10.22 4.18
N TYR A 207 -1.83 -10.02 5.46
CA TYR A 207 -2.10 -8.77 6.20
C TYR A 207 -0.88 -7.83 6.26
N ILE A 208 0.28 -8.37 5.91
CA ILE A 208 1.59 -7.77 6.12
C ILE A 208 2.42 -7.86 4.84
N ASP A 209 3.54 -7.16 4.82
CA ASP A 209 4.55 -7.35 3.77
C ASP A 209 5.20 -8.74 3.91
N LEU A 210 5.36 -9.44 2.78
CA LEU A 210 5.99 -10.77 2.71
C LEU A 210 7.50 -10.72 2.44
N LEU A 211 8.04 -9.54 2.08
CA LEU A 211 9.48 -9.32 1.86
C LEU A 211 10.20 -8.97 3.18
N GLU A 212 9.96 -9.79 4.19
CA GLU A 212 10.57 -9.69 5.51
C GLU A 212 10.91 -11.08 6.05
N LEU A 213 11.88 -11.14 6.95
CA LEU A 213 12.25 -12.37 7.66
C LEU A 213 11.07 -12.93 8.45
N GLN A 214 11.01 -14.25 8.61
CA GLN A 214 9.97 -14.94 9.39
C GLN A 214 9.74 -14.32 10.78
N LYS A 215 10.84 -14.03 11.50
CA LYS A 215 10.80 -13.39 12.83
C LYS A 215 10.13 -12.00 12.81
N GLU A 216 10.37 -11.22 11.77
CA GLU A 216 9.82 -9.87 11.61
C GLU A 216 8.34 -9.93 11.22
N ARG A 217 7.97 -10.88 10.35
CA ARG A 217 6.58 -11.15 10.00
C ARG A 217 5.76 -11.57 11.23
N ALA A 218 6.29 -12.49 12.04
CA ALA A 218 5.67 -12.92 13.30
C ALA A 218 5.53 -11.75 14.29
N ALA A 219 6.58 -10.96 14.49
CA ALA A 219 6.54 -9.79 15.35
C ALA A 219 5.51 -8.74 14.87
N ASN A 220 5.41 -8.52 13.56
CA ASN A 220 4.43 -7.59 12.96
C ASN A 220 2.98 -8.06 13.20
N LEU A 221 2.71 -9.36 13.01
CA LEU A 221 1.40 -9.95 13.29
C LEU A 221 1.03 -9.87 14.77
N GLN A 222 1.95 -10.23 15.65
CA GLN A 222 1.72 -10.15 17.09
C GLN A 222 1.48 -8.70 17.54
N LYS A 223 2.23 -7.74 17.01
CA LYS A 223 2.10 -6.32 17.36
C LYS A 223 0.78 -5.71 16.87
N ARG A 224 0.35 -6.00 15.63
CA ARG A 224 -0.80 -5.34 15.01
C ARG A 224 -2.12 -6.09 15.15
N PHE A 225 -2.05 -7.42 15.20
CA PHE A 225 -3.21 -8.30 15.13
C PHE A 225 -3.31 -9.26 16.32
N PHE A 226 -2.30 -9.27 17.21
CA PHE A 226 -2.30 -9.98 18.49
C PHE A 226 -2.39 -11.51 18.37
N PHE A 227 -1.85 -12.09 17.30
CA PHE A 227 -1.78 -13.54 17.11
C PHE A 227 -0.45 -14.00 16.48
N ASN A 228 -0.14 -15.28 16.68
CA ASN A 228 0.97 -15.98 16.02
C ASN A 228 0.48 -16.78 14.81
N CYS A 229 1.15 -16.65 13.66
CA CYS A 229 0.77 -17.36 12.45
C CYS A 229 1.37 -18.76 12.39
N ASN A 230 0.53 -19.76 12.16
CA ASN A 230 0.90 -21.17 12.03
C ASN A 230 0.73 -21.71 10.59
N CYS A 231 0.79 -20.83 9.59
CA CYS A 231 0.68 -21.25 8.18
C CYS A 231 1.90 -22.06 7.73
N SER A 232 1.78 -22.79 6.62
CA SER A 232 2.84 -23.64 6.06
C SER A 232 4.19 -22.95 5.90
N ARG A 233 4.21 -21.65 5.52
CA ARG A 233 5.46 -20.89 5.42
C ARG A 233 6.08 -20.57 6.78
N CYS A 234 5.26 -20.27 7.80
CA CYS A 234 5.75 -19.97 9.15
C CYS A 234 6.13 -21.22 9.94
N THR A 235 5.61 -22.39 9.58
CA THR A 235 5.93 -23.67 10.23
C THR A 235 6.98 -24.49 9.48
N ALA A 236 7.33 -24.09 8.24
CA ALA A 236 8.40 -24.71 7.48
C ALA A 236 9.77 -24.56 8.17
N ASP A 237 10.70 -25.44 7.81
CA ASP A 237 12.09 -25.33 8.21
C ASP A 237 12.66 -23.96 7.77
N LYS A 238 13.52 -23.37 8.60
CA LYS A 238 14.25 -22.15 8.27
C LYS A 238 15.04 -22.28 6.96
N ALA A 239 15.50 -23.48 6.62
CA ALA A 239 16.17 -23.76 5.35
C ALA A 239 15.26 -23.58 4.11
N ALA A 240 13.93 -23.63 4.29
CA ALA A 240 12.94 -23.43 3.25
C ALA A 240 12.47 -21.97 3.11
N GLU A 241 12.91 -21.06 3.99
CA GLU A 241 12.62 -19.62 3.86
C GLU A 241 13.36 -19.00 2.68
N TYR A 242 12.74 -17.98 2.08
CA TYR A 242 13.25 -17.34 0.87
C TYR A 242 14.29 -16.25 1.13
N LEU A 243 14.33 -15.74 2.37
CA LEU A 243 15.19 -14.65 2.78
C LEU A 243 16.12 -15.10 3.89
N THR A 244 17.36 -14.63 3.83
CA THR A 244 18.40 -14.90 4.82
C THR A 244 18.86 -13.63 5.50
N GLU A 245 19.52 -13.79 6.65
CA GLU A 245 20.17 -12.68 7.36
C GLU A 245 21.57 -13.13 7.79
N LYS A 246 22.59 -12.57 7.15
CA LYS A 246 23.99 -12.83 7.52
C LYS A 246 24.46 -11.94 8.67
N SER A 247 23.95 -10.71 8.74
CA SER A 247 24.31 -9.75 9.78
C SER A 247 23.10 -8.90 10.18
N PRO A 248 22.62 -9.05 11.44
CA PRO A 248 21.59 -8.17 11.98
C PRO A 248 22.00 -6.69 11.97
N ALA A 249 23.30 -6.39 12.18
CA ALA A 249 23.82 -5.03 12.14
C ALA A 249 23.71 -4.40 10.74
N LEU A 250 24.08 -5.15 9.70
CA LEU A 250 23.92 -4.68 8.31
C LEU A 250 22.45 -4.57 7.91
N THR A 251 21.59 -5.47 8.41
CA THR A 251 20.14 -5.39 8.20
C THR A 251 19.55 -4.13 8.82
N ALA A 252 19.97 -3.78 10.05
CA ALA A 252 19.57 -2.54 10.70
C ALA A 252 20.08 -1.30 9.92
N GLN A 253 21.33 -1.32 9.46
CA GLN A 253 21.88 -0.24 8.64
C GLN A 253 21.11 -0.05 7.32
N ALA A 254 20.82 -1.15 6.61
CA ALA A 254 20.02 -1.13 5.39
C ALA A 254 18.60 -0.59 5.64
N ARG A 255 17.98 -0.99 6.77
CA ARG A 255 16.66 -0.50 7.18
C ARG A 255 16.68 1.00 7.44
N VAL A 256 17.65 1.52 8.21
CA VAL A 256 17.81 2.97 8.44
C VAL A 256 18.00 3.74 7.15
N LEU A 257 18.82 3.24 6.22
CA LEU A 257 19.06 3.91 4.94
C LEU A 257 17.76 3.99 4.12
N PHE A 258 17.01 2.89 4.04
CA PHE A 258 15.74 2.82 3.33
C PHE A 258 14.65 3.69 3.98
N ASP A 259 14.53 3.65 5.31
CA ASP A 259 13.51 4.39 6.05
C ASP A 259 13.75 5.90 5.93
N ARG A 260 15.00 6.36 6.04
CA ARG A 260 15.34 7.77 5.83
C ARG A 260 14.98 8.27 4.43
N PHE A 261 15.17 7.46 3.40
CA PHE A 261 14.77 7.82 2.03
C PHE A 261 13.25 8.04 1.93
N ASN A 262 12.44 7.19 2.59
CA ASN A 262 10.97 7.30 2.55
C ASN A 262 10.40 8.37 3.47
N GLU A 263 11.06 8.68 4.58
CA GLU A 263 10.65 9.71 5.54
C GLU A 263 10.89 11.13 5.02
N LEU A 264 11.91 11.29 4.17
CA LEU A 264 12.20 12.58 3.55
C LEU A 264 11.16 12.88 2.47
N GLY A 265 10.28 13.83 2.78
CA GLY A 265 9.17 14.24 1.90
C GLY A 265 9.63 14.64 0.49
N THR A 266 10.05 15.89 0.29
CA THR A 266 10.60 16.31 -1.01
C THR A 266 12.11 16.24 -0.95
N LEU A 267 12.69 15.30 -1.70
CA LEU A 267 14.14 15.16 -1.86
C LEU A 267 14.64 16.07 -2.98
N SER A 268 15.76 16.75 -2.76
CA SER A 268 16.48 17.42 -3.84
C SER A 268 17.23 16.38 -4.69
N GLN A 269 17.63 16.79 -5.91
CA GLN A 269 18.46 15.93 -6.78
C GLN A 269 19.74 15.48 -6.07
N ALA A 270 20.38 16.38 -5.31
CA ALA A 270 21.60 16.07 -4.56
C ALA A 270 21.35 15.04 -3.44
N ASP A 271 20.19 15.10 -2.77
CA ASP A 271 19.84 14.10 -1.76
C ASP A 271 19.68 12.71 -2.38
N ILE A 272 18.98 12.64 -3.54
CA ILE A 272 18.77 11.38 -4.27
C ILE A 272 20.12 10.78 -4.73
N GLU A 273 21.02 11.61 -5.25
CA GLU A 273 22.37 11.19 -5.63
C GLU A 273 23.16 10.67 -4.43
N HIS A 274 23.07 11.34 -3.28
CA HIS A 274 23.71 10.88 -2.05
C HIS A 274 23.18 9.52 -1.55
N PHE A 275 21.86 9.31 -1.62
CA PHE A 275 21.26 8.01 -1.30
C PHE A 275 21.69 6.93 -2.29
N TYR A 276 21.75 7.25 -3.58
CA TYR A 276 22.25 6.34 -4.60
C TYR A 276 23.70 5.91 -4.30
N GLU A 277 24.61 6.85 -4.08
CA GLU A 277 26.01 6.56 -3.77
C GLU A 277 26.18 5.75 -2.47
N SER A 278 25.36 6.04 -1.46
CA SER A 278 25.36 5.30 -0.20
C SER A 278 24.88 3.86 -0.39
N ALA A 279 23.87 3.65 -1.23
CA ALA A 279 23.36 2.32 -1.56
C ALA A 279 24.39 1.51 -2.36
N GLU A 280 25.00 2.09 -3.39
CA GLU A 280 26.05 1.43 -4.19
C GLU A 280 27.24 1.05 -3.32
N ARG A 281 27.74 1.98 -2.50
CA ARG A 281 28.86 1.71 -1.57
C ARG A 281 28.53 0.56 -0.62
N PHE A 282 27.30 0.49 -0.10
CA PHE A 282 26.88 -0.61 0.74
C PHE A 282 26.91 -1.95 -0.01
N LEU A 283 26.41 -1.99 -1.25
CA LEU A 283 26.36 -3.20 -2.07
C LEU A 283 27.74 -3.69 -2.50
N GLU A 284 28.68 -2.77 -2.75
CA GLU A 284 30.08 -3.05 -3.09
C GLU A 284 30.89 -3.53 -1.89
N THR A 285 30.73 -2.85 -0.73
CA THR A 285 31.50 -3.15 0.49
C THR A 285 31.09 -4.49 1.10
N HIS A 286 29.80 -4.86 0.98
CA HIS A 286 29.25 -6.04 1.62
C HIS A 286 28.79 -7.07 0.58
N ALA A 287 29.63 -8.09 0.36
CA ALA A 287 29.33 -9.23 -0.51
C ALA A 287 28.31 -10.20 0.13
N LEU A 288 27.08 -9.71 0.32
CA LEU A 288 25.97 -10.49 0.85
C LEU A 288 25.30 -11.34 -0.25
N PRO A 289 24.71 -12.50 0.08
CA PRO A 289 23.90 -13.27 -0.87
C PRO A 289 22.72 -12.45 -1.43
N GLU A 290 22.26 -12.76 -2.65
CA GLU A 290 21.11 -12.08 -3.28
C GLU A 290 19.80 -12.24 -2.51
N THR A 291 19.68 -13.29 -1.69
CA THR A 291 18.54 -13.53 -0.80
C THR A 291 18.68 -12.86 0.57
N ASP A 292 19.80 -12.18 0.84
CA ASP A 292 19.99 -11.49 2.12
C ASP A 292 19.10 -10.25 2.20
N ILE A 293 18.31 -10.13 3.26
CA ILE A 293 17.32 -9.06 3.42
C ILE A 293 17.96 -7.66 3.38
N ALA A 294 19.19 -7.49 3.89
CA ALA A 294 19.88 -6.20 3.84
C ALA A 294 20.20 -5.82 2.39
N ARG A 295 20.72 -6.79 1.61
CA ARG A 295 21.03 -6.59 0.19
C ARG A 295 19.77 -6.30 -0.63
N VAL A 296 18.69 -7.05 -0.41
CA VAL A 296 17.41 -6.84 -1.10
C VAL A 296 16.86 -5.43 -0.86
N LYS A 297 16.87 -4.96 0.40
CA LYS A 297 16.40 -3.60 0.75
C LYS A 297 17.26 -2.53 0.10
N VAL A 298 18.59 -2.67 0.12
CA VAL A 298 19.50 -1.69 -0.48
C VAL A 298 19.42 -1.70 -2.00
N ARG A 299 19.23 -2.86 -2.64
CA ARG A 299 18.96 -2.93 -4.09
C ARG A 299 17.70 -2.19 -4.49
N ARG A 300 16.62 -2.31 -3.69
CA ARG A 300 15.39 -1.54 -3.94
C ARG A 300 15.66 -0.03 -3.88
N LEU A 301 16.42 0.43 -2.88
CA LEU A 301 16.82 1.83 -2.78
C LEU A 301 17.67 2.27 -3.98
N ALA A 302 18.73 1.52 -4.30
CA ALA A 302 19.62 1.81 -5.41
C ALA A 302 18.86 1.91 -6.73
N ALA A 303 17.95 0.96 -7.02
CA ALA A 303 17.10 0.98 -8.19
C ALA A 303 16.24 2.25 -8.27
N ASN A 304 15.57 2.60 -7.17
CA ASN A 304 14.71 3.79 -7.12
C ASN A 304 15.53 5.07 -7.36
N CYS A 305 16.64 5.26 -6.63
CA CYS A 305 17.49 6.43 -6.80
C CYS A 305 18.12 6.48 -8.20
N ALA A 306 18.55 5.34 -8.75
CA ALA A 306 19.10 5.27 -10.11
C ALA A 306 18.10 5.73 -11.17
N ILE A 307 16.83 5.34 -11.05
CA ILE A 307 15.75 5.81 -11.95
C ILE A 307 15.58 7.34 -11.85
N PHE A 308 15.54 7.89 -10.64
CA PHE A 308 15.45 9.35 -10.44
C PHE A 308 16.65 10.10 -11.02
N CYS A 309 17.85 9.52 -10.87
CA CYS A 309 19.09 10.05 -11.46
C CYS A 309 19.25 9.72 -12.94
N GLN A 310 18.26 9.12 -13.60
CA GLN A 310 18.29 8.70 -15.01
C GLN A 310 19.43 7.74 -15.36
N LYS A 311 19.96 7.02 -14.37
CA LYS A 311 20.97 5.96 -14.52
C LYS A 311 20.29 4.62 -14.82
N PHE A 312 19.65 4.54 -15.98
CA PHE A 312 18.72 3.44 -16.29
C PHE A 312 19.36 2.05 -16.37
N ASP A 313 20.58 1.92 -16.91
CA ASP A 313 21.27 0.62 -16.94
C ASP A 313 21.67 0.11 -15.55
N ALA A 314 22.09 1.03 -14.67
CA ALA A 314 22.33 0.71 -13.26
C ALA A 314 21.02 0.28 -12.58
N ALA A 315 19.92 1.01 -12.81
CA ALA A 315 18.61 0.63 -12.31
C ALA A 315 18.21 -0.79 -12.73
N LEU A 316 18.34 -1.13 -14.02
CA LEU A 316 18.05 -2.48 -14.54
C LEU A 316 18.87 -3.56 -13.85
N THR A 317 20.15 -3.31 -13.59
CA THR A 317 21.03 -4.25 -12.87
C THR A 317 20.45 -4.64 -11.51
N HIS A 318 19.97 -3.66 -10.73
CA HIS A 318 19.35 -3.96 -9.43
C HIS A 318 17.96 -4.57 -9.57
N LEU A 319 17.14 -4.09 -10.52
CA LEU A 319 15.78 -4.60 -10.72
C LEU A 319 15.78 -6.08 -11.13
N PHE A 320 16.63 -6.47 -12.09
CA PHE A 320 16.77 -7.87 -12.51
C PHE A 320 17.25 -8.77 -11.38
N ALA A 321 18.21 -8.30 -10.57
CA ALA A 321 18.72 -9.07 -9.44
C ALA A 321 17.65 -9.36 -8.36
N MET A 322 16.63 -8.51 -8.24
CA MET A 322 15.55 -8.70 -7.28
C MET A 322 14.43 -9.63 -7.76
N GLU A 323 14.33 -9.91 -9.07
CA GLU A 323 13.15 -10.53 -9.66
C GLU A 323 12.79 -11.88 -9.02
N ASP A 324 13.77 -12.78 -8.90
CA ASP A 324 13.52 -14.11 -8.34
C ASP A 324 13.14 -14.05 -6.86
N THR A 325 13.80 -13.19 -6.08
CA THR A 325 13.49 -13.00 -4.65
C THR A 325 12.07 -12.45 -4.46
N TYR A 326 11.65 -11.46 -5.26
CA TYR A 326 10.30 -10.91 -5.20
C TYR A 326 9.26 -11.96 -5.57
N ARG A 327 9.49 -12.70 -6.66
CA ARG A 327 8.59 -13.76 -7.11
C ARG A 327 8.43 -14.86 -6.06
N LYS A 328 9.51 -15.27 -5.39
CA LYS A 328 9.46 -16.26 -4.30
C LYS A 328 8.76 -15.72 -3.05
N CYS A 329 9.10 -14.51 -2.62
CA CYS A 329 8.57 -13.94 -1.37
C CYS A 329 7.09 -13.59 -1.45
N TYR A 330 6.67 -12.95 -2.55
CA TYR A 330 5.31 -12.49 -2.73
C TYR A 330 4.42 -13.51 -3.46
N GLY A 331 5.02 -14.35 -4.30
CA GLY A 331 4.30 -15.22 -5.22
C GLY A 331 4.15 -14.61 -6.63
N PRO A 332 3.81 -15.46 -7.62
CA PRO A 332 3.82 -15.07 -9.03
C PRO A 332 2.69 -14.10 -9.42
N PHE A 333 1.65 -13.96 -8.59
CA PHE A 333 0.47 -13.12 -8.86
C PHE A 333 0.30 -11.97 -7.88
N HIS A 334 1.32 -11.60 -7.12
CA HIS A 334 1.19 -10.51 -6.16
C HIS A 334 1.37 -9.13 -6.80
N PRO A 335 0.61 -8.09 -6.39
CA PRO A 335 0.75 -6.72 -6.90
C PRO A 335 2.19 -6.16 -6.84
N GLU A 336 2.92 -6.39 -5.75
CA GLU A 336 4.34 -5.97 -5.65
C GLU A 336 5.24 -6.61 -6.73
N TYR A 337 4.96 -7.87 -7.11
CA TYR A 337 5.71 -8.51 -8.20
C TYR A 337 5.31 -7.91 -9.56
N VAL A 338 4.02 -7.62 -9.76
CA VAL A 338 3.53 -6.91 -10.96
C VAL A 338 4.21 -5.55 -11.12
N LEU A 339 4.36 -4.79 -10.02
CA LEU A 339 5.03 -3.49 -10.04
C LEU A 339 6.51 -3.59 -10.39
N LEU A 340 7.22 -4.59 -9.85
CA LEU A 340 8.62 -4.83 -10.22
C LEU A 340 8.75 -5.09 -11.73
N LEU A 341 7.94 -5.98 -12.28
CA LEU A 341 7.93 -6.30 -13.71
C LEU A 341 7.56 -5.08 -14.57
N SER A 342 6.59 -4.28 -14.12
CA SER A 342 6.19 -3.03 -14.78
C SER A 342 7.33 -2.01 -14.77
N CYS A 343 8.04 -1.88 -13.65
CA CYS A 343 9.21 -1.02 -13.54
C CYS A 343 10.32 -1.44 -14.52
N ILE A 344 10.65 -2.74 -14.56
CA ILE A 344 11.61 -3.29 -15.53
C ILE A 344 11.19 -2.98 -16.96
N ALA A 345 9.93 -3.26 -17.33
CA ALA A 345 9.41 -3.01 -18.67
C ALA A 345 9.56 -1.53 -19.09
N ARG A 346 9.22 -0.62 -18.17
CA ARG A 346 9.29 0.84 -18.40
C ARG A 346 10.74 1.32 -18.54
N VAL A 347 11.65 0.84 -17.70
CA VAL A 347 13.06 1.24 -17.80
C VAL A 347 13.69 0.68 -19.08
N LEU A 348 13.39 -0.57 -19.46
CA LEU A 348 13.80 -1.14 -20.76
C LEU A 348 13.26 -0.33 -21.95
N HIS A 349 12.00 0.12 -21.87
CA HIS A 349 11.40 0.99 -22.88
C HIS A 349 12.17 2.31 -22.99
N GLN A 350 12.50 2.92 -21.85
CA GLN A 350 13.22 4.20 -21.79
C GLN A 350 14.63 4.12 -22.40
N VAL A 351 15.32 2.98 -22.28
CA VAL A 351 16.64 2.73 -22.92
C VAL A 351 16.52 2.11 -24.31
N VAL A 352 15.32 2.10 -24.91
CA VAL A 352 15.06 1.61 -26.27
C VAL A 352 15.40 0.12 -26.47
N ARG A 353 15.39 -0.68 -25.39
CA ARG A 353 15.45 -2.16 -25.44
C ARG A 353 14.04 -2.72 -25.63
N LEU A 354 13.43 -2.37 -26.76
CA LEU A 354 11.98 -2.51 -26.99
C LEU A 354 11.50 -3.96 -27.00
N GLU A 355 12.25 -4.89 -27.60
CA GLU A 355 11.86 -6.31 -27.62
C GLU A 355 11.79 -6.93 -26.21
N GLU A 356 12.75 -6.58 -25.36
CA GLU A 356 12.77 -7.03 -23.96
C GLU A 356 11.68 -6.33 -23.15
N SER A 357 11.49 -5.02 -23.35
CA SER A 357 10.40 -4.26 -22.75
C SER A 357 9.03 -4.87 -23.06
N LEU A 358 8.77 -5.22 -24.33
CA LEU A 358 7.53 -5.85 -24.75
C LEU A 358 7.32 -7.22 -24.09
N LYS A 359 8.39 -8.01 -23.90
CA LYS A 359 8.32 -9.30 -23.18
C LYS A 359 7.85 -9.08 -21.73
N TYR A 360 8.44 -8.12 -21.02
CA TYR A 360 8.04 -7.81 -19.65
C TYR A 360 6.62 -7.22 -19.58
N TYR A 361 6.22 -6.32 -20.49
CA TYR A 361 4.85 -5.81 -20.51
C TYR A 361 3.81 -6.92 -20.73
N LYS A 362 4.10 -7.92 -21.57
CA LYS A 362 3.22 -9.09 -21.75
C LYS A 362 3.13 -9.92 -20.46
N GLN A 363 4.27 -10.16 -19.80
CA GLN A 363 4.28 -10.84 -18.50
C GLN A 363 3.47 -10.06 -17.44
N VAL A 364 3.60 -8.73 -17.38
CA VAL A 364 2.77 -7.87 -16.53
C VAL A 364 1.29 -8.08 -16.84
N ALA A 365 0.89 -8.10 -18.11
CA ALA A 365 -0.51 -8.29 -18.50
C ALA A 365 -1.05 -9.67 -18.07
N ASP A 366 -0.27 -10.74 -18.23
CA ASP A 366 -0.67 -12.09 -17.83
C ASP A 366 -0.85 -12.18 -16.30
N VAL A 367 0.11 -11.64 -15.55
CA VAL A 367 0.07 -11.66 -14.08
C VAL A 367 -1.05 -10.75 -13.55
N ALA A 368 -1.19 -9.54 -14.09
CA ALA A 368 -2.23 -8.57 -13.71
C ALA A 368 -3.64 -9.07 -14.06
N ALA A 369 -3.79 -9.90 -15.11
CA ALA A 369 -5.07 -10.50 -15.43
C ALA A 369 -5.59 -11.42 -14.31
N VAL A 370 -4.70 -12.05 -13.54
CA VAL A 370 -5.05 -12.85 -12.35
C VAL A 370 -5.19 -11.95 -11.12
N SER A 371 -4.19 -11.11 -10.84
CA SER A 371 -4.15 -10.36 -9.58
C SER A 371 -5.10 -9.17 -9.52
N HIS A 372 -5.28 -8.46 -10.62
CA HIS A 372 -6.12 -7.26 -10.69
C HIS A 372 -7.41 -7.48 -11.50
N GLY A 373 -7.33 -8.35 -12.51
CA GLY A 373 -8.40 -8.57 -13.48
C GLY A 373 -8.26 -7.69 -14.72
N ARG A 374 -8.77 -8.19 -15.86
CA ARG A 374 -8.60 -7.56 -17.19
C ARG A 374 -9.21 -6.16 -17.32
N GLN A 375 -10.17 -5.81 -16.47
CA GLN A 375 -10.85 -4.51 -16.48
C GLN A 375 -10.23 -3.48 -15.53
N HIS A 376 -9.26 -3.89 -14.72
CA HIS A 376 -8.60 -2.99 -13.77
C HIS A 376 -7.85 -1.86 -14.49
N PRO A 377 -7.80 -0.63 -13.95
CA PRO A 377 -7.04 0.48 -14.52
C PRO A 377 -5.59 0.11 -14.89
N LEU A 378 -4.86 -0.55 -14.00
CA LEU A 378 -3.50 -1.08 -14.26
C LEU A 378 -3.42 -1.96 -15.52
N SER A 379 -4.37 -2.88 -15.69
CA SER A 379 -4.42 -3.81 -16.84
C SER A 379 -4.67 -3.06 -18.14
N ARG A 380 -5.54 -2.03 -18.12
CA ARG A 380 -5.80 -1.16 -19.27
C ARG A 380 -4.58 -0.32 -19.63
N GLU A 381 -3.86 0.20 -18.65
CA GLU A 381 -2.64 0.97 -18.90
C GLU A 381 -1.54 0.09 -19.48
N THR A 382 -1.37 -1.13 -18.94
CA THR A 382 -0.43 -2.13 -19.46
C THR A 382 -0.73 -2.46 -20.93
N ALA A 383 -2.01 -2.63 -21.30
CA ALA A 383 -2.41 -2.87 -22.68
C ALA A 383 -2.02 -1.72 -23.63
N LYS A 384 -2.12 -0.46 -23.17
CA LYS A 384 -1.63 0.69 -23.94
C LYS A 384 -0.11 0.66 -24.09
N CYS A 385 0.63 0.35 -23.03
CA CYS A 385 2.09 0.22 -23.09
C CYS A 385 2.52 -0.86 -24.08
N ILE A 386 1.84 -2.02 -24.11
CA ILE A 386 2.07 -3.09 -25.09
C ILE A 386 1.85 -2.56 -26.51
N LEU A 387 0.73 -1.87 -26.76
CA LEU A 387 0.41 -1.33 -28.07
C LEU A 387 1.47 -0.31 -28.52
N CYS A 388 1.81 0.66 -27.67
CA CYS A 388 2.84 1.66 -27.97
C CYS A 388 4.18 1.01 -28.29
N CYS A 389 4.66 0.12 -27.42
CA CYS A 389 5.93 -0.58 -27.61
C CYS A 389 5.94 -1.41 -28.91
N THR A 390 4.83 -2.08 -29.25
CA THR A 390 4.70 -2.84 -30.50
C THR A 390 4.79 -1.94 -31.73
N LEU A 391 4.10 -0.80 -31.72
CA LEU A 391 4.16 0.17 -32.82
C LEU A 391 5.55 0.76 -33.00
N GLU A 392 6.28 1.04 -31.92
CA GLU A 392 7.66 1.54 -31.96
C GLU A 392 8.64 0.49 -32.53
N ILE A 393 8.48 -0.79 -32.17
CA ILE A 393 9.26 -1.89 -32.76
C ILE A 393 9.02 -1.97 -34.27
N GLU A 394 7.75 -1.91 -34.69
CA GLU A 394 7.39 -1.94 -36.11
C GLU A 394 7.96 -0.74 -36.87
N ALA A 395 7.86 0.46 -36.31
CA ALA A 395 8.42 1.67 -36.89
C ALA A 395 9.95 1.56 -37.04
N THR A 396 10.65 1.06 -36.02
CA THR A 396 12.10 0.84 -36.06
C THR A 396 12.49 -0.17 -37.13
N LYS A 397 11.72 -1.26 -37.28
CA LYS A 397 11.93 -2.26 -38.35
C LYS A 397 11.68 -1.69 -39.75
N ARG A 398 10.65 -0.83 -39.91
CA ARG A 398 10.38 -0.15 -41.18
C ARG A 398 11.49 0.84 -41.53
N ALA A 399 11.95 1.65 -40.58
CA ALA A 399 13.04 2.60 -40.80
C ALA A 399 14.34 1.91 -41.24
N ARG A 400 14.66 0.73 -40.69
CA ARG A 400 15.82 -0.09 -41.11
C ARG A 400 15.68 -0.74 -42.49
N ARG A 401 14.47 -0.75 -43.08
CA ARG A 401 14.19 -1.34 -44.40
C ARG A 401 14.12 -0.30 -45.53
N VAL A 402 14.20 0.99 -45.21
CA VAL A 402 14.30 2.05 -46.23
C VAL A 402 15.79 2.15 -46.60
N PRO A 403 16.16 1.90 -47.87
CA PRO A 403 17.55 1.93 -48.33
C PRO A 403 18.20 3.31 -48.25
#